data_AF-A0A3D1TXR4-F1
#
_entry.id   AF-A0A3D1TXR4-F1
#
_cell.length_a   1.000
_cell.length_b   1.000
_cell.length_c   1.000
_cell.angle_alpha   90.00
_cell.angle_beta   90.00
_cell.angle_gamma   90.00
#
_symmetry.space_group_name_H-M   'P 1'
#
loop_
_entity.id
_entity.type
_entity.pdbx_description
1 polymer ?
#
loop_
_entity_poly.entity_id
_entity_poly.type
_entity_poly.pdbx_seq_one_letter_code
_entity_poly.pdbx_strand_id
1 'polypeptide(L)'
;NGDGHKLNGDGHKRFTKRLVFSAWWVVPQIIASLLSYEAERLMIHEGGGNRRNTPEARKRARPLLRFQRQGPRIAGMASLSLLYPSPTLAKLADPLRLASEIGVDDAPAPVEAVAALAADKIGRAIRAVIPKGTPTEGPADLRWYWAAPLLLDAQNAELGSVEWLSRPGVSSVWSAEAESDDSALGDAIALALEVTADPTSLGRVPEDLVPVVTRQALAGPATCALRALARGAGAVNLVSNSDLRDGAAKVSWGFRSLFNTPEVMAMLRGPRAEEDAYWQKVLDYCLNGCLQSVLDEYAHVLREWLGILALDTKVIGNELGQTMYDALTVRAVNYRLDDIRPGGEDGMNVAPKNLRARFALRFGSQSAEEDGQLQRSGQVRAAFNSPFWPFVLATTSVGQEGLDFHLYCHAVVHWNLPANPVDLEQREGRVHRYKGHAIRKNVAASNRAAGFNRRGTDPWEGLFAAAKVGRSRGDGDLVPYWVYAPTEESARIERYVPSLPLSREIEKLEQLKRSLAVYRLAFGQPRQDDLAAYLADLSASRRLEVADELRIDLSP
;
A
#
# COMPACT_ATOMS: atom_id res chain seq x y z
N ASN A 1 -6.09 2.64 -35.05
CA ASN A 1 -4.97 3.42 -34.48
C ASN A 1 -5.28 3.62 -33.00
N GLY A 2 -5.03 2.69 -32.08
CA GLY A 2 -4.04 1.62 -32.12
C GLY A 2 -2.79 1.94 -31.30
N ASP A 3 -2.76 3.04 -30.55
CA ASP A 3 -1.71 3.31 -29.56
C ASP A 3 -2.32 3.22 -28.16
N GLY A 4 -2.15 2.05 -27.54
CA GLY A 4 -2.24 1.94 -26.10
C GLY A 4 -1.18 2.88 -25.53
N HIS A 5 -1.63 3.88 -24.78
CA HIS A 5 -0.75 4.69 -23.94
C HIS A 5 0.05 3.75 -23.05
N LYS A 6 1.26 3.39 -23.48
CA LYS A 6 2.35 3.07 -22.57
C LYS A 6 2.48 4.31 -21.69
N LEU A 7 1.88 4.27 -20.51
CA LEU A 7 2.23 5.18 -19.43
C LEU A 7 3.76 5.13 -19.35
N ASN A 8 4.41 6.24 -19.71
CA ASN A 8 5.87 6.35 -19.76
C ASN A 8 6.45 5.73 -18.48
N GLY A 9 7.33 4.73 -18.62
CA GLY A 9 7.88 3.96 -17.49
C GLY A 9 8.57 4.82 -16.42
N ASP A 10 8.91 6.07 -16.73
CA ASP A 10 9.48 7.02 -15.78
C ASP A 10 8.46 7.70 -14.87
N GLY A 11 7.19 7.81 -15.29
CA GLY A 11 6.12 8.42 -14.50
C GLY A 11 5.82 7.65 -13.22
N HIS A 12 5.85 6.30 -13.28
CA HIS A 12 5.62 5.44 -12.12
C HIS A 12 6.79 5.48 -11.13
N LYS A 13 8.04 5.54 -11.61
CA LYS A 13 9.24 5.63 -10.74
C LYS A 13 9.23 6.90 -9.88
N ARG A 14 8.70 7.99 -10.41
CA ARG A 14 8.61 9.28 -9.71
C ARG A 14 7.32 9.47 -8.91
N PHE A 15 6.38 8.52 -8.97
CA PHE A 15 5.10 8.66 -8.28
C PHE A 15 5.26 8.87 -6.76
N THR A 16 4.40 9.73 -6.23
CA THR A 16 4.13 9.93 -4.81
C THR A 16 2.68 10.35 -4.63
N LYS A 17 2.09 10.00 -3.49
CA LYS A 17 0.80 10.56 -3.11
C LYS A 17 0.89 12.07 -2.97
N ARG A 18 -0.27 12.74 -3.05
CA ARG A 18 -0.37 14.21 -3.00
C ARG A 18 -1.28 14.66 -1.86
N LEU A 19 -0.77 15.59 -1.06
CA LEU A 19 -1.52 16.29 -0.02
C LEU A 19 -1.91 17.69 -0.54
N VAL A 20 -3.20 17.95 -0.69
CA VAL A 20 -3.72 19.19 -1.27
C VAL A 20 -4.31 20.08 -0.18
N PHE A 21 -3.86 21.33 -0.11
CA PHE A 21 -4.37 22.34 0.79
C PHE A 21 -5.15 23.40 0.03
N SER A 22 -6.37 23.66 0.48
CA SER A 22 -7.23 24.73 -0.05
C SER A 22 -7.69 25.66 1.06
N ALA A 23 -7.77 26.95 0.77
CA ALA A 23 -8.43 27.91 1.66
C ALA A 23 -9.96 27.83 1.55
N TRP A 24 -10.48 27.29 0.45
CA TRP A 24 -11.91 27.17 0.20
C TRP A 24 -12.46 25.83 0.68
N TRP A 25 -13.52 25.88 1.48
CA TRP A 25 -14.15 24.71 2.11
C TRP A 25 -14.72 23.70 1.10
N VAL A 26 -15.21 24.17 -0.05
CA VAL A 26 -15.82 23.31 -1.08
C VAL A 26 -14.79 22.49 -1.87
N VAL A 27 -13.57 23.00 -2.02
CA VAL A 27 -12.55 22.45 -2.94
C VAL A 27 -12.15 21.01 -2.59
N PRO A 28 -11.85 20.65 -1.32
CA PRO A 28 -11.49 19.27 -0.98
C PRO A 28 -12.51 18.23 -1.45
N GLN A 29 -13.81 18.54 -1.31
CA GLN A 29 -14.88 17.66 -1.74
C GLN A 29 -14.91 17.52 -3.27
N ILE A 30 -14.74 18.62 -4.00
CA ILE A 30 -14.74 18.62 -5.47
C ILE A 30 -13.54 17.82 -6.01
N ILE A 31 -12.34 18.07 -5.49
CA ILE A 31 -11.12 17.32 -5.86
C ILE A 31 -11.32 15.83 -5.60
N ALA A 32 -11.78 15.47 -4.39
CA ALA A 32 -11.99 14.08 -4.00
C ALA A 32 -13.01 13.36 -4.91
N SER A 33 -14.12 14.03 -5.22
CA SER A 33 -15.20 13.48 -6.04
C SER A 33 -14.78 13.31 -7.49
N LEU A 34 -14.21 14.36 -8.11
CA LEU A 34 -13.87 14.34 -9.54
C LEU A 34 -12.71 13.38 -9.84
N LEU A 35 -11.65 13.40 -9.04
CA LEU A 35 -10.50 12.51 -9.25
C LEU A 35 -10.88 11.05 -9.00
N SER A 36 -11.69 10.77 -7.98
CA SER A 36 -12.16 9.40 -7.75
C SER A 36 -13.06 8.91 -8.87
N TYR A 37 -13.99 9.76 -9.34
CA TYR A 37 -14.87 9.42 -10.46
C TYR A 37 -14.05 9.13 -11.73
N GLU A 38 -13.06 9.96 -12.04
CA GLU A 38 -12.23 9.77 -13.23
C GLU A 38 -11.40 8.49 -13.14
N ALA A 39 -10.77 8.22 -11.98
CA ALA A 39 -10.05 6.98 -11.77
C ALA A 39 -10.97 5.75 -11.95
N GLU A 40 -12.15 5.75 -11.33
CA GLU A 40 -13.15 4.68 -11.52
C GLU A 40 -13.57 4.54 -12.99
N ARG A 41 -13.78 5.67 -13.69
CA ARG A 41 -14.19 5.69 -15.10
C ARG A 41 -13.12 5.06 -15.99
N LEU A 42 -11.86 5.43 -15.80
CA LEU A 42 -10.72 4.88 -16.54
C LEU A 42 -10.56 3.38 -16.29
N MET A 43 -10.60 2.93 -15.04
CA MET A 43 -10.50 1.51 -14.68
C MET A 43 -11.63 0.66 -15.30
N ILE A 44 -12.87 1.19 -15.31
CA ILE A 44 -14.01 0.51 -15.92
C ILE A 44 -13.88 0.46 -17.45
N HIS A 45 -13.38 1.54 -18.08
CA HIS A 45 -13.13 1.56 -19.52
C HIS A 45 -12.00 0.61 -19.94
N GLU A 46 -10.91 0.52 -19.18
CA GLU A 46 -9.83 -0.43 -19.45
C GLU A 46 -10.30 -1.89 -19.41
N GLY A 47 -11.28 -2.20 -18.56
CA GLY A 47 -11.91 -3.51 -18.55
C GLY A 47 -12.58 -3.90 -19.87
N GLY A 48 -12.82 -2.95 -20.78
CA GLY A 48 -13.44 -3.19 -22.07
C GLY A 48 -14.94 -3.54 -22.00
N GLY A 49 -15.52 -3.74 -23.19
CA GLY A 49 -16.95 -4.03 -23.38
C GLY A 49 -17.87 -2.81 -23.18
N ASN A 50 -19.19 -3.02 -23.25
CA ASN A 50 -20.21 -1.97 -23.05
C ASN A 50 -20.46 -1.67 -21.56
N ARG A 51 -19.41 -1.78 -20.72
CA ARG A 51 -19.51 -1.54 -19.27
C ARG A 51 -19.70 -0.05 -19.01
N ARG A 52 -20.68 0.27 -18.17
CA ARG A 52 -20.99 1.66 -17.80
C ARG A 52 -20.61 1.91 -16.36
N ASN A 53 -19.98 3.05 -16.09
CA ASN A 53 -19.70 3.52 -14.73
C ASN A 53 -20.95 4.16 -14.10
N THR A 54 -21.99 3.34 -13.83
CA THR A 54 -23.23 3.79 -13.15
C THR A 54 -23.41 3.10 -11.80
N PRO A 55 -24.17 3.69 -10.85
CA PRO A 55 -24.52 3.04 -9.59
C PRO A 55 -25.13 1.64 -9.77
N GLU A 56 -26.03 1.46 -10.75
CA GLU A 56 -26.74 0.20 -11.01
C GLU A 56 -25.80 -0.86 -11.58
N ALA A 57 -24.88 -0.48 -12.46
CA ALA A 57 -23.86 -1.39 -12.97
C ALA A 57 -22.94 -1.88 -11.84
N ARG A 58 -22.52 -0.97 -10.94
CA ARG A 58 -21.71 -1.32 -9.76
C ARG A 58 -22.44 -2.24 -8.79
N LYS A 59 -23.72 -1.99 -8.51
CA LYS A 59 -24.55 -2.88 -7.65
C LYS A 59 -24.71 -4.29 -8.24
N ARG A 60 -24.73 -4.42 -9.57
CA ARG A 60 -24.81 -5.73 -10.25
C ARG A 60 -23.48 -6.49 -10.28
N ALA A 61 -22.35 -5.82 -10.09
CA ALA A 61 -21.03 -6.45 -10.06
C ALA A 61 -20.88 -7.26 -8.76
N ARG A 62 -21.00 -8.59 -8.87
CA ARG A 62 -20.83 -9.48 -7.73
C ARG A 62 -19.33 -9.72 -7.45
N PRO A 63 -18.90 -9.73 -6.18
CA PRO A 63 -17.56 -10.16 -5.79
C PRO A 63 -17.23 -11.56 -6.35
N LEU A 64 -15.99 -11.73 -6.81
CA LEU A 64 -15.54 -12.95 -7.49
C LEU A 64 -14.71 -13.85 -6.59
N LEU A 65 -13.93 -13.23 -5.68
CA LEU A 65 -13.13 -13.94 -4.69
C LEU A 65 -13.98 -14.11 -3.45
N ARG A 66 -14.92 -15.05 -3.43
CA ARG A 66 -15.79 -15.30 -2.28
C ARG A 66 -16.11 -16.78 -2.14
N PHE A 67 -16.28 -17.22 -0.90
CA PHE A 67 -16.78 -18.55 -0.58
C PHE A 67 -18.31 -18.51 -0.60
N GLN A 68 -18.93 -19.54 -1.16
CA GLN A 68 -20.39 -19.64 -1.18
C GLN A 68 -20.83 -21.09 -0.98
N ARG A 69 -21.83 -21.29 -0.12
CA ARG A 69 -22.55 -22.57 -0.06
C ARG A 69 -23.39 -22.75 -1.32
N GLN A 70 -23.22 -23.89 -1.99
CA GLN A 70 -24.03 -24.34 -3.12
C GLN A 70 -24.56 -25.75 -2.80
N GLY A 71 -25.64 -25.80 -2.01
CA GLY A 71 -26.14 -27.07 -1.46
C GLY A 71 -25.07 -27.73 -0.58
N PRO A 72 -24.69 -29.01 -0.85
CA PRO A 72 -23.66 -29.71 -0.08
C PRO A 72 -22.22 -29.32 -0.48
N ARG A 73 -22.03 -28.48 -1.52
CA ARG A 73 -20.70 -28.10 -2.02
C ARG A 73 -20.33 -26.68 -1.62
N ILE A 74 -19.04 -26.45 -1.40
CA ILE A 74 -18.47 -25.12 -1.20
C ILE A 74 -17.85 -24.63 -2.51
N ALA A 75 -18.41 -23.54 -3.06
CA ALA A 75 -17.88 -22.86 -4.22
C ALA A 75 -16.88 -21.77 -3.82
N GLY A 76 -15.96 -21.44 -4.72
CA GLY A 76 -14.99 -20.36 -4.51
C GLY A 76 -13.68 -20.79 -3.83
N MET A 77 -13.44 -22.10 -3.67
CA MET A 77 -12.23 -22.67 -3.05
C MET A 77 -10.93 -22.15 -3.65
N ALA A 78 -10.91 -21.81 -4.94
CA ALA A 78 -9.74 -21.22 -5.60
C ALA A 78 -9.26 -19.91 -4.94
N SER A 79 -10.12 -19.22 -4.19
CA SER A 79 -9.74 -18.02 -3.41
C SER A 79 -8.70 -18.35 -2.33
N LEU A 80 -8.65 -19.58 -1.80
CA LEU A 80 -7.63 -20.00 -0.83
C LEU A 80 -6.21 -19.89 -1.39
N SER A 81 -6.04 -19.99 -2.71
CA SER A 81 -4.75 -19.75 -3.40
C SER A 81 -4.17 -18.36 -3.14
N LEU A 82 -5.00 -17.39 -2.74
CA LEU A 82 -4.59 -16.03 -2.38
C LEU A 82 -4.54 -15.81 -0.86
N LEU A 83 -5.34 -16.56 -0.11
CA LEU A 83 -5.67 -16.29 1.29
C LEU A 83 -4.92 -17.17 2.29
N TYR A 84 -4.40 -18.32 1.88
CA TYR A 84 -3.70 -19.22 2.80
C TYR A 84 -2.24 -18.77 3.03
N PRO A 85 -1.86 -18.40 4.26
CA PRO A 85 -0.49 -17.98 4.57
C PRO A 85 0.39 -19.22 4.80
N SER A 86 0.88 -19.84 3.73
CA SER A 86 1.68 -21.06 3.79
C SER A 86 3.12 -20.79 4.28
N PRO A 87 3.56 -21.34 5.44
CA PRO A 87 4.94 -21.21 5.90
C PRO A 87 5.95 -21.88 4.96
N THR A 88 5.59 -22.99 4.32
CA THR A 88 6.48 -23.68 3.37
C THR A 88 6.72 -22.84 2.13
N LEU A 89 5.66 -22.29 1.51
CA LEU A 89 5.82 -21.41 0.35
C LEU A 89 6.56 -20.11 0.74
N ALA A 90 6.29 -19.57 1.93
CA ALA A 90 7.01 -18.41 2.45
C ALA A 90 8.52 -18.67 2.55
N LYS A 91 8.94 -19.86 3.01
CA LYS A 91 10.36 -20.23 3.13
C LYS A 91 11.01 -20.57 1.78
N LEU A 92 10.34 -21.36 0.94
CA LEU A 92 10.93 -21.90 -0.29
C LEU A 92 11.12 -20.83 -1.37
N ALA A 93 10.21 -19.87 -1.44
CA ALA A 93 10.19 -18.85 -2.49
C ALA A 93 10.37 -17.42 -1.97
N ASP A 94 11.14 -17.23 -0.90
CA ASP A 94 11.52 -15.88 -0.46
C ASP A 94 12.37 -15.18 -1.55
N PRO A 95 11.88 -14.09 -2.19
CA PRO A 95 12.59 -13.43 -3.27
C PRO A 95 13.98 -12.89 -2.88
N LEU A 96 14.17 -12.43 -1.63
CA LEU A 96 15.48 -11.93 -1.16
C LEU A 96 16.48 -13.07 -1.03
N ARG A 97 16.03 -14.20 -0.49
CA ARG A 97 16.85 -15.41 -0.39
C ARG A 97 17.20 -15.95 -1.77
N LEU A 98 16.23 -16.02 -2.68
CA LEU A 98 16.43 -16.49 -4.04
C LEU A 98 17.39 -15.58 -4.81
N ALA A 99 17.25 -14.26 -4.71
CA ALA A 99 18.18 -13.30 -5.33
C ALA A 99 19.61 -13.50 -4.83
N SER A 100 19.80 -13.71 -3.53
CA SER A 100 21.12 -13.97 -2.96
C SER A 100 21.71 -15.32 -3.41
N GLU A 101 20.89 -16.36 -3.60
CA GLU A 101 21.33 -17.65 -4.13
C GLU A 101 21.73 -17.58 -5.62
N ILE A 102 21.13 -16.65 -6.39
CA ILE A 102 21.49 -16.39 -7.78
C ILE A 102 22.86 -15.67 -7.88
N GLY A 103 23.30 -14.98 -6.82
CA GLY A 103 24.61 -14.32 -6.76
C GLY A 103 24.62 -12.91 -7.37
N VAL A 104 23.51 -12.19 -7.29
CA VAL A 104 23.44 -10.78 -7.65
C VAL A 104 23.60 -9.90 -6.41
N ASP A 105 24.83 -9.45 -6.15
CA ASP A 105 25.14 -8.67 -4.93
C ASP A 105 24.71 -7.19 -5.03
N ASP A 106 24.87 -6.56 -6.20
CA ASP A 106 24.60 -5.10 -6.41
C ASP A 106 23.43 -4.79 -7.37
N ALA A 107 22.88 -5.81 -8.02
CA ALA A 107 21.83 -5.68 -9.03
C ALA A 107 20.56 -6.45 -8.63
N PRO A 108 19.36 -5.96 -9.00
CA PRO A 108 18.16 -6.77 -8.83
C PRO A 108 18.26 -8.04 -9.68
N ALA A 109 17.92 -9.20 -9.10
CA ALA A 109 17.83 -10.45 -9.84
C ALA A 109 16.76 -10.34 -10.95
N PRO A 110 17.00 -10.88 -12.15
CA PRO A 110 15.96 -11.00 -13.18
C PRO A 110 14.77 -11.79 -12.63
N VAL A 111 13.55 -11.31 -12.89
CA VAL A 111 12.31 -11.94 -12.38
C VAL A 111 12.20 -13.38 -12.86
N GLU A 112 12.61 -13.64 -14.10
CA GLU A 112 12.61 -14.95 -14.73
C GLU A 112 13.56 -15.92 -14.01
N ALA A 113 14.72 -15.44 -13.57
CA ALA A 113 15.69 -16.26 -12.83
C ALA A 113 15.16 -16.59 -11.42
N VAL A 114 14.57 -15.61 -10.73
CA VAL A 114 13.92 -15.82 -9.44
C VAL A 114 12.76 -16.82 -9.56
N ALA A 115 11.92 -16.66 -10.59
CA ALA A 115 10.80 -17.55 -10.86
C ALA A 115 11.25 -18.97 -11.20
N ALA A 116 12.30 -19.14 -12.01
CA ALA A 116 12.85 -20.44 -12.36
C ALA A 116 13.41 -21.18 -11.13
N LEU A 117 14.18 -20.50 -10.29
CA LEU A 117 14.72 -21.10 -9.07
C LEU A 117 13.62 -21.45 -8.06
N ALA A 118 12.61 -20.58 -7.92
CA ALA A 118 11.43 -20.86 -7.10
C ALA A 118 10.67 -22.09 -7.63
N ALA A 119 10.44 -22.17 -8.95
CA ALA A 119 9.74 -23.28 -9.59
C ALA A 119 10.46 -24.61 -9.43
N ASP A 120 11.80 -24.62 -9.51
CA ASP A 120 12.60 -25.81 -9.27
C ASP A 120 12.45 -26.32 -7.82
N LYS A 121 12.55 -25.42 -6.83
CA LYS A 121 12.35 -25.76 -5.41
C LYS A 121 10.93 -26.25 -5.12
N ILE A 122 9.92 -25.54 -5.64
CA ILE A 122 8.51 -25.87 -5.47
C ILE A 122 8.18 -27.18 -6.18
N GLY A 123 8.69 -27.40 -7.40
CA GLY A 123 8.49 -28.62 -8.15
C GLY A 123 9.05 -29.85 -7.43
N ARG A 124 10.24 -29.73 -6.80
CA ARG A 124 10.76 -30.80 -5.93
C ARG A 124 9.84 -31.08 -4.74
N ALA A 125 9.35 -30.04 -4.07
CA ALA A 125 8.49 -30.19 -2.91
C ALA A 125 7.12 -30.78 -3.28
N ILE A 126 6.50 -30.31 -4.37
CA ILE A 126 5.20 -30.81 -4.86
C ILE A 126 5.29 -32.30 -5.21
N ARG A 127 6.37 -32.76 -5.84
CA ARG A 127 6.58 -34.19 -6.13
C ARG A 127 6.56 -35.07 -4.88
N ALA A 128 6.95 -34.55 -3.72
CA ALA A 128 6.95 -35.29 -2.48
C ALA A 128 5.55 -35.43 -1.85
N VAL A 129 4.59 -34.56 -2.18
CA VAL A 129 3.23 -34.57 -1.61
C VAL A 129 2.18 -35.23 -2.50
N ILE A 130 2.50 -35.51 -3.78
CA ILE A 130 1.57 -36.20 -4.68
C ILE A 130 1.42 -37.66 -4.22
N PRO A 131 0.19 -38.12 -3.86
CA PRO A 131 -0.03 -39.49 -3.43
C PRO A 131 0.38 -40.51 -4.50
N LYS A 132 0.82 -41.69 -4.05
CA LYS A 132 1.01 -42.82 -4.96
C LYS A 132 -0.34 -43.23 -5.54
N GLY A 133 -0.41 -43.42 -6.85
CA GLY A 133 -1.64 -43.79 -7.54
C GLY A 133 -2.55 -42.61 -7.92
N THR A 134 -2.09 -41.36 -7.79
CA THR A 134 -2.81 -40.21 -8.36
C THR A 134 -3.06 -40.43 -9.86
N PRO A 135 -4.31 -40.24 -10.34
CA PRO A 135 -4.65 -40.46 -11.74
C PRO A 135 -3.77 -39.66 -12.72
N THR A 136 -3.35 -40.28 -13.82
CA THR A 136 -2.57 -39.63 -14.89
C THR A 136 -3.41 -39.27 -16.11
N GLU A 137 -4.63 -39.80 -16.20
CA GLU A 137 -5.55 -39.62 -17.33
C GLU A 137 -6.82 -38.86 -16.90
N GLY A 138 -7.54 -38.30 -17.88
CA GLY A 138 -8.76 -37.53 -17.65
C GLY A 138 -8.53 -36.02 -17.44
N PRO A 139 -9.60 -35.27 -17.08
CA PRO A 139 -9.51 -33.84 -16.83
C PRO A 139 -8.70 -33.54 -15.56
N ALA A 140 -7.90 -32.48 -15.61
CA ALA A 140 -7.12 -32.03 -14.46
C ALA A 140 -8.04 -31.57 -13.32
N ASP A 141 -7.70 -31.94 -12.10
CA ASP A 141 -8.41 -31.53 -10.91
C ASP A 141 -7.88 -30.19 -10.40
N LEU A 142 -8.66 -29.13 -10.61
CA LEU A 142 -8.29 -27.77 -10.23
C LEU A 142 -8.18 -27.57 -8.71
N ARG A 143 -8.60 -28.55 -7.89
CA ARG A 143 -8.41 -28.51 -6.43
C ARG A 143 -6.95 -28.49 -6.03
N TRP A 144 -6.06 -29.03 -6.86
CA TRP A 144 -4.62 -29.01 -6.63
C TRP A 144 -4.06 -27.61 -6.38
N TYR A 145 -4.61 -26.55 -6.98
CA TYR A 145 -4.10 -25.19 -6.80
C TYR A 145 -4.23 -24.66 -5.38
N TRP A 146 -5.27 -25.04 -4.65
CA TRP A 146 -5.44 -24.62 -3.25
C TRP A 146 -5.02 -25.73 -2.27
N ALA A 147 -5.03 -27.00 -2.69
CA ALA A 147 -4.64 -28.12 -1.84
C ALA A 147 -3.11 -28.28 -1.72
N ALA A 148 -2.34 -28.07 -2.80
CA ALA A 148 -0.90 -28.29 -2.79
C ALA A 148 -0.15 -27.51 -1.67
N PRO A 149 -0.42 -26.21 -1.43
CA PRO A 149 0.21 -25.48 -0.32
C PRO A 149 -0.10 -26.09 1.06
N LEU A 150 -1.33 -26.56 1.28
CA LEU A 150 -1.75 -27.19 2.53
C LEU A 150 -1.05 -28.54 2.74
N LEU A 151 -0.96 -29.36 1.68
CA LEU A 151 -0.27 -30.65 1.71
C LEU A 151 1.22 -30.47 2.00
N LEU A 152 1.85 -29.47 1.39
CA LEU A 152 3.26 -29.12 1.65
C LEU A 152 3.48 -28.76 3.12
N ASP A 153 2.58 -27.95 3.69
CA ASP A 153 2.67 -27.58 5.09
C ASP A 153 2.35 -28.72 6.05
N ALA A 154 1.47 -29.65 5.66
CA ALA A 154 1.12 -30.82 6.48
C ALA A 154 2.24 -31.87 6.56
N GLN A 155 3.19 -31.89 5.60
CA GLN A 155 4.35 -32.79 5.68
C GLN A 155 5.29 -32.48 6.84
N ASN A 156 5.29 -31.24 7.33
CA ASN A 156 6.12 -30.84 8.45
C ASN A 156 5.23 -30.47 9.65
N ALA A 157 5.07 -31.43 10.57
CA ALA A 157 4.29 -31.25 11.79
C ALA A 157 4.77 -30.08 12.66
N GLU A 158 6.07 -29.73 12.62
CA GLU A 158 6.62 -28.58 13.35
C GLU A 158 6.06 -27.23 12.88
N LEU A 159 5.46 -27.17 11.68
CA LEU A 159 4.79 -25.97 11.19
C LEU A 159 3.42 -25.74 11.85
N GLY A 160 2.85 -26.76 12.52
CA GLY A 160 1.56 -26.66 13.22
C GLY A 160 0.39 -26.24 12.34
N SER A 161 0.47 -26.41 11.02
CA SER A 161 -0.50 -25.82 10.08
C SER A 161 -1.91 -26.40 10.16
N VAL A 162 -2.02 -27.71 10.37
CA VAL A 162 -3.31 -28.38 10.57
C VAL A 162 -3.92 -27.95 11.91
N GLU A 163 -3.13 -27.93 12.99
CA GLU A 163 -3.56 -27.44 14.31
C GLU A 163 -4.03 -25.97 14.23
N TRP A 164 -3.24 -25.09 13.62
CA TRP A 164 -3.56 -23.69 13.44
C TRP A 164 -4.89 -23.47 12.70
N LEU A 165 -5.12 -24.18 11.58
CA LEU A 165 -6.37 -24.11 10.82
C LEU A 165 -7.57 -24.74 11.55
N SER A 166 -7.32 -25.64 12.50
CA SER A 166 -8.37 -26.32 13.27
C SER A 166 -8.76 -25.55 14.53
N ARG A 167 -8.08 -24.44 14.85
CA ARG A 167 -8.37 -23.60 16.02
C ARG A 167 -9.80 -23.02 15.94
N PRO A 168 -10.58 -23.07 17.02
CA PRO A 168 -11.88 -22.40 17.09
C PRO A 168 -11.77 -20.91 16.78
N GLY A 169 -12.65 -20.40 15.92
CA GLY A 169 -12.71 -18.98 15.57
C GLY A 169 -11.68 -18.51 14.54
N VAL A 170 -10.88 -19.41 13.94
CA VAL A 170 -9.88 -19.04 12.93
C VAL A 170 -10.48 -18.23 11.76
N SER A 171 -11.69 -18.58 11.30
CA SER A 171 -12.38 -17.85 10.24
C SER A 171 -12.72 -16.41 10.63
N SER A 172 -13.10 -16.17 11.88
CA SER A 172 -13.39 -14.83 12.42
C SER A 172 -12.14 -13.97 12.57
N VAL A 173 -11.00 -14.60 12.86
CA VAL A 173 -9.69 -13.92 12.89
C VAL A 173 -9.33 -13.39 11.51
N TRP A 174 -9.58 -14.19 10.47
CA TRP A 174 -9.29 -13.81 9.08
C TRP A 174 -10.21 -12.68 8.61
N SER A 175 -11.51 -12.80 8.85
CA SER A 175 -12.49 -11.82 8.36
C SER A 175 -12.49 -10.50 9.13
N ALA A 176 -11.91 -10.47 10.33
CA ALA A 176 -11.97 -9.34 11.27
C ALA A 176 -13.40 -8.81 11.52
N GLU A 177 -14.41 -9.67 11.30
CA GLU A 177 -15.82 -9.39 11.52
C GLU A 177 -16.38 -10.45 12.49
N ALA A 178 -16.87 -9.99 13.65
CA ALA A 178 -17.45 -10.87 14.66
C ALA A 178 -18.90 -11.29 14.32
N GLU A 179 -19.57 -10.63 13.38
CA GLU A 179 -21.04 -10.71 13.23
C GLU A 179 -21.56 -10.79 11.77
N SER A 180 -20.76 -11.15 10.77
CA SER A 180 -21.27 -11.33 9.40
C SER A 180 -21.16 -12.77 8.87
N ASP A 181 -22.17 -13.14 8.09
CA ASP A 181 -22.58 -14.38 7.41
C ASP A 181 -21.51 -15.35 6.81
N ASP A 182 -20.22 -15.29 7.15
CA ASP A 182 -19.16 -16.09 6.51
C ASP A 182 -18.97 -17.50 7.10
N SER A 183 -20.10 -18.15 7.42
CA SER A 183 -20.17 -19.61 7.62
C SER A 183 -19.51 -20.38 6.47
N ALA A 184 -19.51 -19.81 5.26
CA ALA A 184 -18.86 -20.39 4.08
C ALA A 184 -17.32 -20.40 4.12
N LEU A 185 -16.66 -19.47 4.82
CA LEU A 185 -15.21 -19.54 5.04
C LEU A 185 -14.87 -20.67 6.01
N GLY A 186 -15.64 -20.79 7.09
CA GLY A 186 -15.50 -21.91 8.03
C GLY A 186 -15.63 -23.26 7.33
N ASP A 187 -16.65 -23.42 6.47
CA ASP A 187 -16.82 -24.65 5.69
C ASP A 187 -15.71 -24.85 4.65
N ALA A 188 -15.21 -23.78 4.03
CA ALA A 188 -14.09 -23.86 3.10
C ALA A 188 -12.82 -24.36 3.81
N ILE A 189 -12.57 -23.89 5.03
CA ILE A 189 -11.46 -24.36 5.86
C ILE A 189 -11.68 -25.83 6.26
N ALA A 190 -12.90 -26.22 6.63
CA ALA A 190 -13.23 -27.61 6.95
C ALA A 190 -12.99 -28.55 5.76
N LEU A 191 -13.45 -28.18 4.56
CA LEU A 191 -13.19 -28.94 3.33
C LEU A 191 -11.70 -28.99 2.98
N ALA A 192 -10.97 -27.89 3.21
CA ALA A 192 -9.53 -27.86 3.00
C ALA A 192 -8.79 -28.82 3.95
N LEU A 193 -9.22 -28.90 5.22
CA LEU A 193 -8.70 -29.86 6.20
C LEU A 193 -9.04 -31.31 5.81
N GLU A 194 -10.26 -31.57 5.34
CA GLU A 194 -10.69 -32.90 4.86
C GLU A 194 -9.80 -33.40 3.71
N VAL A 195 -9.62 -32.57 2.68
CA VAL A 195 -8.76 -32.92 1.53
C VAL A 195 -7.28 -33.04 1.92
N THR A 196 -6.83 -32.28 2.93
CA THR A 196 -5.46 -32.41 3.45
C THR A 196 -5.27 -33.72 4.22
N ALA A 197 -6.30 -34.18 4.94
CA ALA A 197 -6.30 -35.44 5.67
C ALA A 197 -6.40 -36.65 4.74
N ASP A 198 -7.15 -36.54 3.64
CA ASP A 198 -7.24 -37.55 2.59
C ASP A 198 -6.91 -36.98 1.19
N PRO A 199 -5.60 -36.85 0.85
CA PRO A 199 -5.18 -36.36 -0.46
C PRO A 199 -5.47 -37.35 -1.59
N THR A 200 -5.84 -38.60 -1.29
CA THR A 200 -6.19 -39.58 -2.33
C THR A 200 -7.52 -39.26 -3.02
N SER A 201 -8.32 -38.40 -2.38
CA SER A 201 -9.54 -37.83 -2.96
C SER A 201 -9.29 -36.90 -4.16
N LEU A 202 -8.05 -36.45 -4.39
CA LEU A 202 -7.67 -35.57 -5.50
C LEU A 202 -7.49 -36.34 -6.82
N GLY A 203 -7.94 -35.73 -7.92
CA GLY A 203 -7.80 -36.27 -9.27
C GLY A 203 -6.45 -35.96 -9.92
N ARG A 204 -6.42 -35.98 -11.26
CA ARG A 204 -5.21 -35.74 -12.06
C ARG A 204 -4.60 -34.36 -11.77
N VAL A 205 -3.28 -34.33 -11.60
CA VAL A 205 -2.50 -33.10 -11.36
C VAL A 205 -2.53 -32.20 -12.61
N PRO A 206 -2.84 -30.89 -12.50
CA PRO A 206 -2.69 -29.93 -13.59
C PRO A 206 -1.23 -29.80 -14.07
N GLU A 207 -1.03 -29.72 -15.38
CA GLU A 207 0.32 -29.60 -15.99
C GLU A 207 1.05 -28.32 -15.57
N ASP A 208 0.30 -27.25 -15.31
CA ASP A 208 0.76 -25.94 -14.88
C ASP A 208 0.75 -25.75 -13.35
N LEU A 209 0.55 -26.82 -12.56
CA LEU A 209 0.52 -26.73 -11.09
C LEU A 209 1.77 -26.06 -10.51
N VAL A 210 2.97 -26.47 -10.96
CA VAL A 210 4.23 -25.91 -10.46
C VAL A 210 4.35 -24.41 -10.79
N PRO A 211 4.18 -23.95 -12.05
CA PRO A 211 4.13 -22.52 -12.37
C PRO A 211 3.11 -21.73 -11.54
N VAL A 212 1.90 -22.25 -11.34
CA VAL A 212 0.84 -21.57 -10.60
C VAL A 212 1.18 -21.46 -9.10
N VAL A 213 1.61 -22.55 -8.46
CA VAL A 213 2.02 -22.53 -7.04
C VAL A 213 3.28 -21.68 -6.86
N THR A 214 4.15 -21.60 -7.86
CA THR A 214 5.29 -20.66 -7.87
C THR A 214 4.85 -19.22 -7.81
N ARG A 215 3.85 -18.83 -8.62
CA ARG A 215 3.25 -17.49 -8.55
C ARG A 215 2.58 -17.23 -7.19
N GLN A 216 1.85 -18.20 -6.65
CA GLN A 216 1.30 -18.10 -5.29
C GLN A 216 2.39 -17.89 -4.23
N ALA A 217 3.50 -18.60 -4.34
CA ALA A 217 4.60 -18.48 -3.41
C ALA A 217 5.28 -17.12 -3.52
N LEU A 218 5.59 -16.64 -4.74
CA LEU A 218 6.27 -15.36 -4.93
C LEU A 218 5.40 -14.14 -4.63
N ALA A 219 4.11 -14.20 -4.97
CA ALA A 219 3.24 -13.04 -5.05
C ALA A 219 1.87 -13.19 -4.39
N GLY A 220 1.55 -14.36 -3.81
CA GLY A 220 0.30 -14.58 -3.10
C GLY A 220 0.16 -13.62 -1.92
N PRO A 221 -0.96 -12.87 -1.79
CA PRO A 221 -1.11 -11.85 -0.75
C PRO A 221 -0.85 -12.37 0.67
N ALA A 222 -1.38 -13.55 1.01
CA ALA A 222 -1.16 -14.16 2.32
C ALA A 222 0.30 -14.57 2.56
N THR A 223 0.97 -15.12 1.55
CA THR A 223 2.38 -15.52 1.65
C THR A 223 3.31 -14.31 1.76
N CYS A 224 3.05 -13.25 0.99
CA CYS A 224 3.81 -12.01 1.06
C CYS A 224 3.63 -11.30 2.40
N ALA A 225 2.39 -11.23 2.89
CA ALA A 225 2.07 -10.68 4.21
C ALA A 225 2.77 -11.47 5.31
N LEU A 226 2.75 -12.81 5.25
CA LEU A 226 3.42 -13.65 6.23
C LEU A 226 4.93 -13.39 6.31
N ARG A 227 5.61 -13.25 5.16
CA ARG A 227 7.05 -12.90 5.14
C ARG A 227 7.30 -11.50 5.73
N ALA A 228 6.49 -10.52 5.33
CA ALA A 228 6.66 -9.14 5.78
C ALA A 228 6.43 -9.01 7.31
N LEU A 229 5.41 -9.68 7.84
CA LEU A 229 5.14 -9.73 9.28
C LEU A 229 6.25 -10.47 10.04
N ALA A 230 6.73 -11.61 9.53
CA ALA A 230 7.83 -12.35 10.16
C ALA A 230 9.13 -11.54 10.21
N ARG A 231 9.50 -10.86 9.12
CA ARG A 231 10.64 -9.92 9.12
C ARG A 231 10.41 -8.76 10.07
N GLY A 232 9.19 -8.24 10.13
CA GLY A 232 8.83 -7.19 11.08
C GLY A 232 8.88 -7.65 12.55
N ALA A 233 8.66 -8.94 12.82
CA ALA A 233 8.88 -9.53 14.14
C ALA A 233 10.36 -9.90 14.40
N GLY A 234 11.25 -9.65 13.45
CA GLY A 234 12.70 -9.79 13.58
C GLY A 234 13.33 -10.83 12.65
N ALA A 235 12.59 -11.83 12.18
CA ALA A 235 13.16 -12.86 11.30
C ALA A 235 12.12 -13.67 10.51
N VAL A 236 12.44 -13.98 9.24
CA VAL A 236 11.60 -14.76 8.32
C VAL A 236 11.40 -16.22 8.75
N ASN A 237 12.23 -16.76 9.63
CA ASN A 237 12.03 -18.12 10.15
C ASN A 237 10.79 -18.23 11.06
N LEU A 238 10.27 -17.09 11.55
CA LEU A 238 9.05 -17.00 12.36
C LEU A 238 7.75 -17.22 11.58
N VAL A 239 7.80 -17.52 10.27
CA VAL A 239 6.60 -17.75 9.45
C VAL A 239 5.68 -18.89 9.93
N SER A 240 6.16 -19.80 10.79
CA SER A 240 5.32 -20.83 11.41
C SER A 240 4.59 -20.35 12.68
N ASN A 241 4.91 -19.16 13.21
CA ASN A 241 4.26 -18.61 14.39
C ASN A 241 2.76 -18.32 14.10
N SER A 242 1.89 -18.84 14.97
CA SER A 242 0.44 -18.74 14.82
C SER A 242 -0.09 -17.30 14.80
N ASP A 243 0.45 -16.41 15.65
CA ASP A 243 -0.01 -15.01 15.71
C ASP A 243 0.36 -14.23 14.43
N LEU A 244 1.54 -14.49 13.86
CA LEU A 244 1.92 -13.91 12.56
C LEU A 244 1.08 -14.44 11.40
N ARG A 245 0.66 -15.71 11.46
CA ARG A 245 -0.24 -16.31 10.47
C ARG A 245 -1.65 -15.73 10.58
N ASP A 246 -2.14 -15.50 11.80
CA ASP A 246 -3.41 -14.81 12.07
C ASP A 246 -3.39 -13.40 11.45
N GLY A 247 -2.30 -12.63 11.68
CA GLY A 247 -2.08 -11.33 11.03
C GLY A 247 -2.03 -11.42 9.50
N ALA A 248 -1.28 -12.37 8.94
CA ALA A 248 -1.12 -12.53 7.50
C ALA A 248 -2.44 -12.90 6.80
N ALA A 249 -3.22 -13.79 7.41
CA ALA A 249 -4.54 -14.16 6.94
C ALA A 249 -5.48 -12.94 6.93
N LYS A 250 -5.48 -12.13 7.99
CA LYS A 250 -6.23 -10.88 8.06
C LYS A 250 -5.83 -9.89 6.96
N VAL A 251 -4.53 -9.69 6.73
CA VAL A 251 -4.05 -8.83 5.63
C VAL A 251 -4.50 -9.36 4.27
N SER A 252 -4.43 -10.67 4.04
CA SER A 252 -4.90 -11.29 2.80
C SER A 252 -6.42 -11.10 2.58
N TRP A 253 -7.20 -11.08 3.66
CA TRP A 253 -8.62 -10.77 3.62
C TRP A 253 -8.88 -9.29 3.26
N GLY A 254 -8.03 -8.39 3.74
CA GLY A 254 -8.02 -6.99 3.30
C GLY A 254 -7.77 -6.87 1.79
N PHE A 255 -6.79 -7.61 1.25
CA PHE A 255 -6.54 -7.68 -0.19
C PHE A 255 -7.71 -8.25 -0.97
N ARG A 256 -8.36 -9.31 -0.46
CA ARG A 256 -9.59 -9.85 -1.05
C ARG A 256 -10.66 -8.77 -1.19
N SER A 257 -10.89 -7.99 -0.13
CA SER A 257 -11.85 -6.88 -0.15
C SER A 257 -11.48 -5.82 -1.19
N LEU A 258 -10.19 -5.49 -1.29
CA LEU A 258 -9.63 -4.59 -2.30
C LEU A 258 -9.88 -5.12 -3.73
N PHE A 259 -9.54 -6.37 -4.01
CA PHE A 259 -9.67 -7.00 -5.32
C PHE A 259 -11.11 -7.33 -5.69
N ASN A 260 -12.04 -7.37 -4.74
CA ASN A 260 -13.46 -7.54 -5.01
C ASN A 260 -14.19 -6.23 -5.29
N THR A 261 -13.51 -5.08 -5.32
CA THR A 261 -14.14 -3.83 -5.72
C THR A 261 -14.47 -3.84 -7.23
N PRO A 262 -15.65 -3.35 -7.66
CA PRO A 262 -16.09 -3.41 -9.06
C PRO A 262 -15.08 -2.80 -10.05
N GLU A 263 -14.53 -1.65 -9.71
CA GLU A 263 -13.51 -0.94 -10.47
C GLU A 263 -12.23 -1.77 -10.67
N VAL A 264 -11.72 -2.43 -9.62
CA VAL A 264 -10.53 -3.29 -9.70
C VAL A 264 -10.82 -4.57 -10.48
N MET A 265 -11.98 -5.19 -10.25
CA MET A 265 -12.40 -6.37 -11.00
C MET A 265 -12.51 -6.07 -12.50
N ALA A 266 -13.04 -4.91 -12.87
CA ALA A 266 -13.14 -4.48 -14.26
C ALA A 266 -11.73 -4.31 -14.87
N MET A 267 -10.86 -3.55 -14.20
CA MET A 267 -9.49 -3.29 -14.66
C MET A 267 -8.70 -4.59 -14.87
N LEU A 268 -8.66 -5.46 -13.86
CA LEU A 268 -7.84 -6.69 -13.91
C LEU A 268 -8.39 -7.74 -14.87
N ARG A 269 -9.70 -7.80 -15.09
CA ARG A 269 -10.25 -8.72 -16.10
C ARG A 269 -9.82 -8.34 -17.50
N GLY A 270 -9.67 -7.04 -17.77
CA GLY A 270 -9.34 -6.52 -19.09
C GLY A 270 -10.37 -6.92 -20.17
N PRO A 271 -10.09 -6.57 -21.44
CA PRO A 271 -10.96 -6.90 -22.57
C PRO A 271 -10.96 -8.41 -22.91
N ARG A 272 -9.90 -9.15 -22.55
CA ARG A 272 -9.81 -10.62 -22.68
C ARG A 272 -10.26 -11.32 -21.41
N ALA A 273 -11.49 -11.02 -20.99
CA ALA A 273 -12.03 -11.49 -19.72
C ALA A 273 -12.18 -13.03 -19.61
N GLU A 274 -12.04 -13.77 -20.71
CA GLU A 274 -12.39 -15.20 -20.82
C GLU A 274 -11.20 -16.17 -20.79
N GLU A 275 -9.95 -15.71 -20.92
CA GLU A 275 -8.79 -16.61 -21.04
C GLU A 275 -8.31 -17.17 -19.69
N ASP A 276 -8.24 -16.35 -18.63
CA ASP A 276 -7.74 -16.78 -17.30
C ASP A 276 -8.75 -16.56 -16.17
N ALA A 277 -8.69 -17.45 -15.17
CA ALA A 277 -9.44 -17.29 -13.93
C ALA A 277 -9.02 -16.01 -13.18
N TYR A 278 -10.00 -15.28 -12.64
CA TYR A 278 -9.78 -13.97 -12.02
C TYR A 278 -8.70 -13.97 -10.91
N TRP A 279 -8.65 -15.01 -10.08
CA TRP A 279 -7.67 -15.13 -9.00
C TRP A 279 -6.23 -15.29 -9.52
N GLN A 280 -6.03 -15.88 -10.71
CA GLN A 280 -4.71 -15.94 -11.35
C GLN A 280 -4.28 -14.57 -11.85
N LYS A 281 -5.20 -13.80 -12.46
CA LYS A 281 -4.94 -12.40 -12.86
C LYS A 281 -4.54 -11.52 -11.66
N VAL A 282 -5.12 -11.78 -10.49
CA VAL A 282 -4.71 -11.13 -9.23
C VAL A 282 -3.28 -11.52 -8.84
N LEU A 283 -2.90 -12.80 -8.93
CA LEU A 283 -1.52 -13.23 -8.68
C LEU A 283 -0.53 -12.56 -9.63
N ASP A 284 -0.85 -12.51 -10.92
CA ASP A 284 0.02 -11.89 -11.92
C ASP A 284 0.17 -10.39 -11.66
N TYR A 285 -0.92 -9.71 -11.29
CA TYR A 285 -0.87 -8.30 -10.88
C TYR A 285 0.03 -8.11 -9.65
N CYS A 286 -0.10 -8.96 -8.63
CA CYS A 286 0.74 -8.91 -7.43
C CYS A 286 2.21 -9.19 -7.74
N LEU A 287 2.50 -10.11 -8.67
CA LEU A 287 3.87 -10.45 -9.08
C LEU A 287 4.50 -9.29 -9.85
N ASN A 288 3.81 -8.77 -10.86
CA ASN A 288 4.26 -7.64 -11.67
C ASN A 288 4.40 -6.34 -10.83
N GLY A 289 3.56 -6.19 -9.81
CA GLY A 289 3.61 -5.07 -8.87
C GLY A 289 4.61 -5.25 -7.72
N CYS A 290 5.39 -6.35 -7.70
CA CYS A 290 6.35 -6.67 -6.62
C CYS A 290 5.73 -6.58 -5.22
N LEU A 291 4.57 -7.21 -5.01
CA LEU A 291 3.81 -7.09 -3.77
C LEU A 291 4.65 -7.37 -2.51
N GLN A 292 5.59 -8.32 -2.58
CA GLN A 292 6.51 -8.60 -1.48
C GLN A 292 7.27 -7.35 -1.01
N SER A 293 7.86 -6.60 -1.94
CA SER A 293 8.62 -5.39 -1.62
C SER A 293 7.73 -4.27 -1.05
N VAL A 294 6.50 -4.15 -1.54
CA VAL A 294 5.51 -3.19 -1.02
C VAL A 294 5.19 -3.49 0.45
N LEU A 295 4.95 -4.76 0.77
CA LEU A 295 4.62 -5.18 2.14
C LEU A 295 5.83 -5.13 3.08
N ASP A 296 7.04 -5.44 2.59
CA ASP A 296 8.27 -5.32 3.38
C ASP A 296 8.54 -3.85 3.78
N GLU A 297 8.40 -2.90 2.85
CA GLU A 297 8.51 -1.47 3.19
C GLU A 297 7.42 -1.05 4.17
N TYR A 298 6.18 -1.47 3.95
CA TYR A 298 5.08 -1.07 4.82
C TYR A 298 5.24 -1.63 6.24
N ALA A 299 5.65 -2.89 6.38
CA ALA A 299 5.95 -3.48 7.68
C ALA A 299 7.10 -2.74 8.37
N HIS A 300 8.18 -2.41 7.66
CA HIS A 300 9.32 -1.66 8.20
C HIS A 300 8.88 -0.33 8.81
N VAL A 301 8.17 0.50 8.04
CA VAL A 301 7.77 1.83 8.52
C VAL A 301 6.70 1.77 9.60
N LEU A 302 5.80 0.78 9.56
CA LEU A 302 4.73 0.65 10.54
C LEU A 302 5.26 0.30 11.94
N ARG A 303 6.31 -0.51 12.06
CA ARG A 303 6.89 -0.86 13.38
C ARG A 303 7.31 0.36 14.18
N GLU A 304 8.01 1.27 13.51
CA GLU A 304 8.46 2.54 14.10
C GLU A 304 7.28 3.48 14.31
N TRP A 305 6.39 3.60 13.32
CA TRP A 305 5.21 4.45 13.39
C TRP A 305 4.27 4.09 14.55
N LEU A 306 4.10 2.81 14.82
CA LEU A 306 3.27 2.30 15.92
C LEU A 306 4.03 2.21 17.26
N GLY A 307 5.35 2.43 17.26
CA GLY A 307 6.17 2.33 18.48
C GLY A 307 6.32 0.90 19.03
N ILE A 308 6.21 -0.12 18.18
CA ILE A 308 6.13 -1.54 18.60
C ILE A 308 7.43 -2.33 18.40
N LEU A 309 8.55 -1.65 18.12
CA LEU A 309 9.84 -2.28 17.80
C LEU A 309 10.35 -3.28 18.84
N ALA A 310 10.07 -3.04 20.13
CA ALA A 310 10.57 -3.82 21.26
C ALA A 310 9.50 -4.72 21.90
N LEU A 311 8.33 -4.86 21.28
CA LEU A 311 7.24 -5.69 21.79
C LEU A 311 7.38 -7.14 21.31
N ASP A 312 6.61 -8.05 21.92
CA ASP A 312 6.64 -9.45 21.54
C ASP A 312 6.05 -9.70 20.14
N THR A 313 6.38 -10.87 19.57
CA THR A 313 5.94 -11.31 18.24
C THR A 313 4.42 -11.28 18.07
N LYS A 314 3.66 -11.57 19.13
CA LYS A 314 2.20 -11.62 19.09
C LYS A 314 1.63 -10.22 18.94
N VAL A 315 2.09 -9.26 19.73
CA VAL A 315 1.68 -7.86 19.62
C VAL A 315 2.08 -7.31 18.25
N ILE A 316 3.31 -7.58 17.80
CA ILE A 316 3.78 -7.14 16.47
C ILE A 316 2.87 -7.69 15.35
N GLY A 317 2.61 -9.00 15.36
CA GLY A 317 1.77 -9.65 14.34
C GLY A 317 0.35 -9.08 14.30
N ASN A 318 -0.25 -8.87 15.47
CA ASN A 318 -1.61 -8.34 15.59
C ASN A 318 -1.70 -6.88 15.14
N GLU A 319 -0.83 -6.00 15.65
CA GLU A 319 -0.85 -4.57 15.36
C GLU A 319 -0.54 -4.27 13.90
N LEU A 320 0.49 -4.92 13.34
CA LEU A 320 0.83 -4.79 11.92
C LEU A 320 -0.30 -5.36 11.05
N GLY A 321 -0.79 -6.57 11.36
CA GLY A 321 -1.86 -7.21 10.60
C GLY A 321 -3.15 -6.39 10.59
N GLN A 322 -3.55 -5.86 11.75
CA GLN A 322 -4.74 -5.01 11.88
C GLN A 322 -4.58 -3.68 11.14
N THR A 323 -3.45 -2.99 11.31
CA THR A 323 -3.21 -1.70 10.64
C THR A 323 -3.16 -1.84 9.12
N MET A 324 -2.56 -2.91 8.61
CA MET A 324 -2.56 -3.22 7.18
C MET A 324 -3.97 -3.54 6.66
N TYR A 325 -4.74 -4.32 7.42
CA TYR A 325 -6.14 -4.64 7.09
C TYR A 325 -7.02 -3.38 7.02
N ASP A 326 -6.93 -2.50 8.02
CA ASP A 326 -7.73 -1.27 8.07
C ASP A 326 -7.41 -0.33 6.90
N ALA A 327 -6.13 -0.23 6.53
CA ALA A 327 -5.70 0.53 5.37
C ALA A 327 -6.27 -0.03 4.05
N LEU A 328 -6.27 -1.36 3.89
CA LEU A 328 -6.80 -2.05 2.70
C LEU A 328 -8.34 -1.95 2.59
N THR A 329 -9.03 -1.89 3.72
CA THR A 329 -10.50 -1.96 3.80
C THR A 329 -11.20 -0.62 3.98
N VAL A 330 -10.48 0.51 3.83
CA VAL A 330 -11.10 1.84 3.89
C VAL A 330 -12.30 1.92 2.96
N ARG A 331 -13.46 2.26 3.55
CA ARG A 331 -14.73 2.38 2.84
C ARG A 331 -14.72 3.61 1.94
N ALA A 332 -15.40 3.49 0.80
CA ALA A 332 -15.66 4.63 -0.07
C ALA A 332 -16.61 5.62 0.63
N VAL A 333 -16.44 6.91 0.35
CA VAL A 333 -17.28 8.00 0.86
C VAL A 333 -18.24 8.43 -0.24
N ASN A 334 -19.46 8.82 0.10
CA ASN A 334 -20.38 9.46 -0.83
C ASN A 334 -20.46 10.94 -0.51
N TYR A 335 -20.04 11.79 -1.45
CA TYR A 335 -20.19 13.23 -1.34
C TYR A 335 -21.48 13.68 -2.02
N ARG A 336 -22.29 14.45 -1.30
CA ARG A 336 -23.51 15.05 -1.85
C ARG A 336 -23.14 16.27 -2.69
N LEU A 337 -23.65 16.29 -3.92
CA LEU A 337 -23.64 17.42 -4.84
C LEU A 337 -25.07 17.83 -5.12
N ASP A 338 -25.25 19.12 -5.41
CA ASP A 338 -26.53 19.67 -5.82
C ASP A 338 -26.55 19.76 -7.35
N ASP A 339 -27.45 18.98 -7.97
CA ASP A 339 -27.73 19.00 -9.41
C ASP A 339 -28.78 20.08 -9.68
N ILE A 340 -28.29 21.26 -10.09
CA ILE A 340 -29.11 22.42 -10.36
C ILE A 340 -29.56 22.37 -11.82
N ARG A 341 -30.87 22.29 -12.03
CA ARG A 341 -31.50 22.27 -13.36
C ARG A 341 -32.50 23.42 -13.50
N PRO A 342 -32.70 23.96 -14.71
CA PRO A 342 -33.80 24.87 -14.96
C PRO A 342 -35.14 24.19 -14.59
N GLY A 343 -35.95 24.86 -13.79
CA GLY A 343 -37.37 24.56 -13.62
C GLY A 343 -38.20 25.21 -14.73
N GLY A 344 -39.53 25.18 -14.61
CA GLY A 344 -40.44 25.93 -15.49
C GLY A 344 -40.23 27.45 -15.39
N GLU A 345 -41.25 28.25 -15.74
CA GLU A 345 -41.12 29.66 -16.15
C GLU A 345 -40.20 30.58 -15.32
N ASP A 346 -39.99 30.38 -14.01
CA ASP A 346 -38.96 31.11 -13.22
C ASP A 346 -38.29 30.28 -12.09
N GLY A 347 -38.32 28.95 -12.18
CA GLY A 347 -37.87 28.07 -11.08
C GLY A 347 -36.47 27.49 -11.26
N MET A 348 -35.76 27.19 -10.16
CA MET A 348 -34.63 26.25 -10.17
C MET A 348 -35.02 24.96 -9.46
N ASN A 349 -34.73 23.81 -10.09
CA ASN A 349 -34.85 22.51 -9.43
C ASN A 349 -33.47 22.06 -8.95
N VAL A 350 -33.34 21.84 -7.64
CA VAL A 350 -32.10 21.36 -7.02
C VAL A 350 -32.31 19.92 -6.56
N ALA A 351 -31.72 18.97 -7.28
CA ALA A 351 -31.80 17.56 -6.94
C ALA A 351 -30.46 17.07 -6.33
N PRO A 352 -30.46 16.39 -5.19
CA PRO A 352 -29.23 15.84 -4.64
C PRO A 352 -28.71 14.68 -5.50
N LYS A 353 -27.41 14.69 -5.82
CA LYS A 353 -26.67 13.58 -6.43
C LYS A 353 -25.49 13.19 -5.54
N ASN A 354 -25.25 11.90 -5.39
CA ASN A 354 -24.11 11.40 -4.63
C ASN A 354 -23.00 10.95 -5.57
N LEU A 355 -21.78 11.45 -5.33
CA LEU A 355 -20.57 10.95 -5.97
C LEU A 355 -19.76 10.12 -4.99
N ARG A 356 -19.49 8.87 -5.38
CA ARG A 356 -18.63 7.96 -4.63
C ARG A 356 -17.17 8.38 -4.81
N ALA A 357 -16.41 8.33 -3.72
CA ALA A 357 -15.00 8.66 -3.67
C ALA A 357 -14.20 7.62 -2.88
N ARG A 358 -13.04 7.23 -3.41
CA ARG A 358 -12.16 6.20 -2.85
C ARG A 358 -10.69 6.50 -3.11
N PHE A 359 -10.37 6.88 -4.35
CA PHE A 359 -8.99 7.12 -4.79
C PHE A 359 -8.46 8.50 -4.39
N ALA A 360 -9.37 9.45 -4.17
CA ALA A 360 -9.09 10.75 -3.59
C ALA A 360 -10.13 11.03 -2.50
N LEU A 361 -9.69 11.53 -1.34
CA LEU A 361 -10.57 11.79 -0.19
C LEU A 361 -10.37 13.19 0.36
N ARG A 362 -11.44 13.77 0.90
CA ARG A 362 -11.40 14.93 1.76
C ARG A 362 -10.98 14.52 3.17
N PHE A 363 -10.12 15.33 3.80
CA PHE A 363 -9.76 15.26 5.21
C PHE A 363 -10.28 16.50 5.94
N GLY A 364 -11.02 16.31 7.04
CA GLY A 364 -11.66 17.37 7.84
C GLY A 364 -13.19 17.24 7.93
N SER A 365 -13.79 17.80 8.99
CA SER A 365 -15.20 17.61 9.38
C SER A 365 -16.22 18.18 8.39
N GLN A 366 -17.39 17.53 8.30
CA GLN A 366 -18.57 18.00 7.54
C GLN A 366 -19.78 18.32 8.44
N SER A 367 -19.81 17.90 9.71
CA SER A 367 -20.93 18.12 10.67
C SER A 367 -20.51 17.86 12.14
N ALA A 368 -21.36 18.15 13.13
CA ALA A 368 -21.05 18.22 14.56
C ALA A 368 -21.21 16.89 15.37
N GLU A 369 -21.06 15.71 14.75
CA GLU A 369 -21.02 14.43 15.50
C GLU A 369 -19.55 14.00 15.68
N GLU A 370 -19.04 14.16 16.91
CA GLU A 370 -17.59 14.15 17.22
C GLU A 370 -16.95 12.75 17.14
N ASP A 371 -17.58 11.71 17.72
CA ASP A 371 -16.93 10.39 17.87
C ASP A 371 -16.79 9.61 16.55
N GLY A 372 -17.85 9.55 15.75
CA GLY A 372 -17.83 8.85 14.45
C GLY A 372 -16.89 9.51 13.43
N GLN A 373 -16.69 10.84 13.54
CA GLN A 373 -15.76 11.58 12.68
C GLN A 373 -14.30 11.39 13.07
N LEU A 374 -13.99 11.38 14.38
CA LEU A 374 -12.63 11.14 14.85
C LEU A 374 -12.12 9.79 14.38
N GLN A 375 -12.91 8.73 14.56
CA GLN A 375 -12.58 7.39 14.07
C GLN A 375 -12.37 7.37 12.54
N ARG A 376 -13.25 8.03 11.79
CA ARG A 376 -13.14 8.09 10.33
C ARG A 376 -11.90 8.86 9.87
N SER A 377 -11.58 9.97 10.51
CA SER A 377 -10.38 10.75 10.21
C SER A 377 -9.11 9.94 10.45
N GLY A 378 -9.06 9.17 11.55
CA GLY A 378 -8.00 8.20 11.84
C GLY A 378 -7.84 7.16 10.73
N GLN A 379 -8.94 6.53 10.30
CA GLN A 379 -8.92 5.55 9.19
C GLN A 379 -8.41 6.15 7.87
N VAL A 380 -8.86 7.36 7.52
CA VAL A 380 -8.42 8.04 6.28
C VAL A 380 -6.94 8.40 6.35
N ARG A 381 -6.45 8.87 7.51
CA ARG A 381 -5.02 9.13 7.73
C ARG A 381 -4.19 7.86 7.63
N ALA A 382 -4.63 6.77 8.27
CA ALA A 382 -3.96 5.48 8.21
C ALA A 382 -3.85 4.97 6.77
N ALA A 383 -4.96 4.98 6.02
CA ALA A 383 -4.96 4.57 4.62
C ALA A 383 -4.11 5.49 3.72
N PHE A 384 -4.12 6.82 3.93
CA PHE A 384 -3.25 7.71 3.17
C PHE A 384 -1.76 7.49 3.47
N ASN A 385 -1.41 7.13 4.70
CA ASN A 385 -0.06 6.73 5.11
C ASN A 385 0.28 5.25 4.81
N SER A 386 -0.55 4.55 4.04
CA SER A 386 -0.26 3.22 3.49
C SER A 386 0.17 3.29 2.02
N PRO A 387 0.69 2.22 1.41
CA PRO A 387 0.96 2.19 -0.04
C PRO A 387 -0.33 2.12 -0.89
N PHE A 388 -1.51 1.92 -0.28
CA PHE A 388 -2.80 1.76 -0.96
C PHE A 388 -3.54 3.10 -1.10
N TRP A 389 -4.72 3.14 -1.73
CA TRP A 389 -5.50 4.38 -1.82
C TRP A 389 -6.01 4.86 -0.44
N PRO A 390 -6.30 6.17 -0.28
CA PRO A 390 -6.31 7.22 -1.30
C PRO A 390 -4.91 7.65 -1.75
N PHE A 391 -4.80 8.06 -3.01
CA PHE A 391 -3.58 8.62 -3.61
C PHE A 391 -3.53 10.15 -3.53
N VAL A 392 -4.69 10.79 -3.36
CA VAL A 392 -4.82 12.23 -3.14
C VAL A 392 -5.63 12.46 -1.88
N LEU A 393 -5.10 13.26 -0.96
CA LEU A 393 -5.82 13.72 0.21
C LEU A 393 -5.96 15.23 0.13
N ALA A 394 -7.19 15.73 0.11
CA ALA A 394 -7.46 17.16 0.04
C ALA A 394 -8.02 17.66 1.37
N THR A 395 -7.55 18.79 1.87
CA THR A 395 -7.94 19.34 3.17
C THR A 395 -7.99 20.86 3.17
N THR A 396 -8.66 21.43 4.17
CA THR A 396 -8.68 22.86 4.44
C THR A 396 -7.60 23.24 5.45
N SER A 397 -7.42 24.53 5.69
CA SER A 397 -6.52 25.05 6.72
C SER A 397 -6.90 24.71 8.17
N VAL A 398 -8.10 24.18 8.42
CA VAL A 398 -8.60 23.87 9.77
C VAL A 398 -8.19 22.46 10.23
N GLY A 399 -7.63 21.62 9.35
CA GLY A 399 -7.10 20.28 9.70
C GLY A 399 -5.60 20.24 10.03
N GLN A 400 -5.00 21.38 10.41
CA GLN A 400 -3.59 21.68 10.19
C GLN A 400 -2.67 21.70 11.42
N GLU A 401 -2.98 21.05 12.55
CA GLU A 401 -2.01 20.93 13.65
C GLU A 401 -1.78 19.48 14.09
N GLY A 402 -0.52 19.11 14.37
CA GLY A 402 -0.14 17.81 14.96
C GLY A 402 -0.22 16.53 14.10
N LEU A 403 -0.69 16.57 12.84
CA LEU A 403 -0.83 15.36 12.00
C LEU A 403 0.30 15.15 10.98
N ASP A 404 0.66 13.89 10.76
CA ASP A 404 1.71 13.46 9.83
C ASP A 404 1.16 12.63 8.67
N PHE A 405 1.69 12.91 7.47
CA PHE A 405 1.27 12.32 6.19
C PHE A 405 2.45 11.84 5.33
N HIS A 406 3.63 11.67 5.92
CA HIS A 406 4.91 11.51 5.21
C HIS A 406 5.24 10.09 4.77
N LEU A 407 4.49 9.06 5.21
CA LEU A 407 4.88 7.69 4.95
C LEU A 407 4.91 7.40 3.44
N TYR A 408 3.88 7.77 2.67
CA TYR A 408 3.87 7.56 1.21
C TYR A 408 3.60 8.85 0.40
N CYS A 409 3.82 10.01 1.03
CA CYS A 409 3.65 11.33 0.41
C CYS A 409 4.91 12.17 0.64
N HIS A 410 5.42 12.78 -0.43
CA HIS A 410 6.36 13.88 -0.37
C HIS A 410 5.97 15.02 -1.33
N ALA A 411 4.70 15.09 -1.73
CA ALA A 411 4.17 16.13 -2.60
C ALA A 411 3.05 16.92 -1.92
N VAL A 412 3.25 18.24 -1.83
CA VAL A 412 2.25 19.19 -1.32
C VAL A 412 1.74 20.04 -2.46
N VAL A 413 0.42 20.14 -2.58
CA VAL A 413 -0.25 21.00 -3.55
C VAL A 413 -0.93 22.13 -2.80
N HIS A 414 -0.49 23.35 -3.05
CA HIS A 414 -1.13 24.56 -2.54
C HIS A 414 -2.17 25.01 -3.57
N TRP A 415 -3.40 24.53 -3.43
CA TRP A 415 -4.51 24.98 -4.28
C TRP A 415 -4.71 26.49 -4.18
N ASN A 416 -4.50 27.05 -2.99
CA ASN A 416 -4.30 28.46 -2.76
C ASN A 416 -2.98 28.67 -2.01
N LEU A 417 -2.26 29.74 -2.37
CA LEU A 417 -1.09 30.18 -1.60
C LEU A 417 -1.50 30.50 -0.16
N PRO A 418 -0.71 30.08 0.85
CA PRO A 418 -0.93 30.52 2.22
C PRO A 418 -0.68 32.03 2.36
N ALA A 419 -1.23 32.62 3.43
CA ALA A 419 -1.11 34.05 3.68
C ALA A 419 0.28 34.45 4.20
N ASN A 420 0.97 33.53 4.89
CA ASN A 420 2.25 33.80 5.55
C ASN A 420 3.24 32.63 5.32
N PRO A 421 4.56 32.85 5.48
CA PRO A 421 5.57 31.82 5.28
C PRO A 421 5.51 30.67 6.32
N VAL A 422 4.99 30.92 7.52
CA VAL A 422 4.86 29.92 8.57
C VAL A 422 3.89 28.81 8.15
N ASP A 423 2.72 29.19 7.64
CA ASP A 423 1.73 28.26 7.10
C ASP A 423 2.31 27.42 5.95
N LEU A 424 3.17 28.01 5.12
CA LEU A 424 3.84 27.30 4.03
C LEU A 424 4.78 26.22 4.60
N GLU A 425 5.60 26.59 5.58
CA GLU A 425 6.52 25.67 6.29
C GLU A 425 5.74 24.56 7.02
N GLN A 426 4.67 24.91 7.74
CA GLN A 426 3.85 23.93 8.46
C GLN A 426 3.16 22.93 7.53
N ARG A 427 2.69 23.38 6.36
CA ARG A 427 2.11 22.50 5.33
C ARG A 427 3.15 21.53 4.78
N GLU A 428 4.37 22.01 4.56
CA GLU A 428 5.50 21.19 4.11
C GLU A 428 5.93 20.18 5.20
N GLY A 429 5.99 20.60 6.46
CA GLY A 429 6.32 19.76 7.61
C GLY A 429 5.39 18.56 7.79
N ARG A 430 4.23 18.52 7.12
CA ARG A 430 3.33 17.35 7.08
C ARG A 430 3.91 16.16 6.34
N VAL A 431 4.79 16.41 5.38
CA VAL A 431 5.42 15.40 4.52
C VAL A 431 6.93 15.34 4.68
N HIS A 432 7.56 16.38 5.23
CA HIS A 432 8.99 16.38 5.56
C HIS A 432 9.20 15.95 7.02
N ARG A 433 9.37 14.65 7.22
CA ARG A 433 9.56 14.03 8.54
C ARG A 433 10.61 12.92 8.49
N TYR A 434 11.00 12.45 9.68
CA TYR A 434 11.86 11.29 9.89
C TYR A 434 11.44 10.11 8.99
N LYS A 435 12.40 9.56 8.25
CA LYS A 435 12.23 8.49 7.25
C LYS A 435 11.06 8.72 6.28
N GLY A 436 10.79 9.97 5.91
CA GLY A 436 9.77 10.34 4.93
C GLY A 436 9.94 9.63 3.57
N HIS A 437 8.87 9.63 2.76
CA HIS A 437 8.82 8.89 1.50
C HIS A 437 10.02 9.18 0.58
N ALA A 438 10.38 10.45 0.39
CA ALA A 438 11.52 10.84 -0.45
C ALA A 438 12.85 10.24 0.05
N ILE A 439 13.06 10.24 1.38
CA ILE A 439 14.26 9.71 2.02
C ILE A 439 14.39 8.22 1.73
N ARG A 440 13.32 7.45 1.96
CA ARG A 440 13.32 6.01 1.72
C ARG A 440 13.58 5.65 0.25
N LYS A 441 12.99 6.41 -0.69
CA LYS A 441 13.30 6.26 -2.13
C LYS A 441 14.79 6.44 -2.40
N ASN A 442 15.41 7.47 -1.82
CA ASN A 442 16.82 7.78 -2.04
C ASN A 442 17.75 6.76 -1.37
N VAL A 443 17.42 6.35 -0.15
CA VAL A 443 18.16 5.31 0.60
C VAL A 443 18.13 3.99 -0.17
N ALA A 444 16.95 3.56 -0.65
CA ALA A 444 16.82 2.36 -1.46
C ALA A 444 17.58 2.47 -2.78
N ALA A 445 17.48 3.60 -3.49
CA ALA A 445 18.19 3.79 -4.76
C ALA A 445 19.73 3.73 -4.60
N SER A 446 20.26 4.29 -3.51
CA SER A 446 21.71 4.42 -3.30
C SER A 446 22.34 3.20 -2.60
N ASN A 447 21.57 2.45 -1.82
CA ASN A 447 22.10 1.41 -0.92
C ASN A 447 21.49 0.01 -1.17
N ARG A 448 20.77 -0.20 -2.29
CA ARG A 448 20.01 -1.45 -2.57
C ARG A 448 20.77 -2.75 -2.30
N ALA A 449 22.08 -2.79 -2.56
CA ALA A 449 22.95 -3.94 -2.31
C ALA A 449 22.88 -4.44 -0.86
N ALA A 450 22.86 -3.51 0.10
CA ALA A 450 22.76 -3.85 1.51
C ALA A 450 21.43 -4.51 1.88
N GLY A 451 20.36 -4.22 1.12
CA GLY A 451 19.06 -4.88 1.28
C GLY A 451 19.06 -6.32 0.76
N PHE A 452 19.78 -6.61 -0.33
CA PHE A 452 19.88 -7.96 -0.90
C PHE A 452 20.75 -8.90 -0.05
N ASN A 453 21.76 -8.36 0.63
CA ASN A 453 22.70 -9.15 1.43
C ASN A 453 22.17 -9.60 2.80
N ARG A 454 21.05 -9.02 3.29
CA ARG A 454 20.44 -9.41 4.57
C ARG A 454 19.44 -10.55 4.42
N ARG A 455 19.95 -11.77 4.54
CA ARG A 455 19.14 -13.00 4.40
C ARG A 455 18.17 -13.16 5.57
N GLY A 456 16.87 -13.12 5.24
CA GLY A 456 15.81 -13.50 6.17
C GLY A 456 15.52 -12.51 7.30
N THR A 457 16.04 -11.29 7.24
CA THR A 457 15.69 -10.18 8.15
C THR A 457 15.00 -9.06 7.38
N ASP A 458 14.64 -7.98 8.07
CA ASP A 458 14.17 -6.75 7.44
C ASP A 458 15.25 -6.17 6.49
N PRO A 459 14.99 -6.04 5.18
CA PRO A 459 15.96 -5.48 4.24
C PRO A 459 16.20 -3.99 4.48
N TRP A 460 15.20 -3.25 4.97
CA TRP A 460 15.27 -1.79 5.14
C TRP A 460 16.19 -1.38 6.28
N GLU A 461 16.28 -2.18 7.34
CA GLU A 461 17.30 -1.99 8.38
C GLU A 461 18.72 -2.00 7.78
N GLY A 462 18.97 -2.91 6.83
CA GLY A 462 20.24 -2.97 6.10
C GLY A 462 20.50 -1.74 5.24
N LEU A 463 19.50 -1.29 4.49
CA LEU A 463 19.59 -0.10 3.65
C LEU A 463 19.92 1.15 4.47
N PHE A 464 19.24 1.36 5.60
CA PHE A 464 19.48 2.49 6.49
C PHE A 464 20.82 2.40 7.21
N ALA A 465 21.24 1.20 7.63
CA ALA A 465 22.56 0.99 8.23
C ALA A 465 23.68 1.33 7.24
N ALA A 466 23.57 0.88 5.98
CA ALA A 466 24.53 1.21 4.92
C ALA A 466 24.57 2.72 4.64
N ALA A 467 23.41 3.37 4.54
CA ALA A 467 23.32 4.82 4.36
C ALA A 467 23.95 5.60 5.54
N LYS A 468 23.85 5.08 6.77
CA LYS A 468 24.49 5.66 7.97
C LYS A 468 26.01 5.51 7.94
N VAL A 469 26.52 4.36 7.48
CA VAL A 469 27.97 4.12 7.34
C VAL A 469 28.56 4.98 6.22
N GLY A 470 27.80 5.23 5.15
CA GLY A 470 28.21 6.07 4.01
C GLY A 470 28.18 7.59 4.25
N ARG A 471 27.96 8.05 5.48
CA ARG A 471 27.98 9.48 5.84
C ARG A 471 29.33 10.12 5.54
N SER A 472 29.32 11.33 4.99
CA SER A 472 30.52 12.13 4.77
C SER A 472 31.04 12.73 6.08
N ARG A 473 32.32 13.10 6.11
CA ARG A 473 32.91 13.80 7.26
C ARG A 473 32.25 15.18 7.42
N GLY A 474 31.52 15.38 8.51
CA GLY A 474 30.72 16.59 8.77
C GLY A 474 29.21 16.36 8.69
N ASP A 475 28.75 15.19 8.21
CA ASP A 475 27.33 14.85 8.24
C ASP A 475 26.88 14.57 9.69
N GLY A 476 25.84 15.27 10.14
CA GLY A 476 25.20 15.02 11.43
C GLY A 476 24.22 13.86 11.43
N ASP A 477 23.58 13.63 12.58
CA ASP A 477 22.64 12.53 12.76
C ASP A 477 21.32 12.67 11.97
N LEU A 478 21.09 13.84 11.37
CA LEU A 478 19.99 14.06 10.43
C LEU A 478 20.14 13.24 9.13
N VAL A 479 21.35 12.85 8.74
CA VAL A 479 21.59 11.98 7.59
C VAL A 479 21.56 10.52 8.05
N PRO A 480 20.92 9.55 7.40
CA PRO A 480 20.02 9.69 6.27
C PRO A 480 18.56 9.98 6.68
N TYR A 481 18.25 10.10 7.97
CA TYR A 481 16.88 9.96 8.47
C TYR A 481 15.95 11.15 8.22
N TRP A 482 16.48 12.37 8.13
CA TRP A 482 15.73 13.61 7.86
C TRP A 482 16.17 14.27 6.56
N VAL A 483 17.44 14.07 6.17
CA VAL A 483 18.03 14.60 4.94
C VAL A 483 18.86 13.50 4.28
N TYR A 484 18.50 13.12 3.06
CA TYR A 484 19.29 12.18 2.26
C TYR A 484 18.99 12.39 0.77
N ALA A 485 19.89 13.07 0.06
CA ALA A 485 19.76 13.35 -1.37
C ALA A 485 21.16 13.36 -2.04
N PRO A 486 21.80 12.18 -2.17
CA PRO A 486 23.20 12.07 -2.60
C PRO A 486 23.44 12.42 -4.07
N THR A 487 22.39 12.56 -4.88
CA THR A 487 22.48 12.86 -6.32
C THR A 487 21.49 13.93 -6.71
N GLU A 488 21.68 14.56 -7.88
CA GLU A 488 20.69 15.51 -8.42
C GLU A 488 19.34 14.86 -8.73
N GLU A 489 19.34 13.57 -9.07
CA GLU A 489 18.13 12.79 -9.36
C GLU A 489 17.40 12.28 -8.11
N SER A 490 17.92 12.56 -6.92
CA SER A 490 17.29 12.18 -5.66
C SER A 490 15.89 12.79 -5.54
N ALA A 491 14.94 12.02 -5.03
CA ALA A 491 13.61 12.50 -4.69
C ALA A 491 13.70 13.62 -3.65
N ARG A 492 12.92 14.68 -3.84
CA ARG A 492 12.84 15.86 -2.97
C ARG A 492 11.38 16.19 -2.71
N ILE A 493 11.11 16.97 -1.68
CA ILE A 493 9.74 17.45 -1.43
C ILE A 493 9.27 18.27 -2.63
N GLU A 494 8.15 17.85 -3.21
CA GLU A 494 7.53 18.49 -4.37
C GLU A 494 6.50 19.52 -3.89
N ARG A 495 6.60 20.75 -4.41
CA ARG A 495 5.68 21.84 -4.10
C ARG A 495 4.97 22.27 -5.37
N TYR A 496 3.68 22.03 -5.43
CA TYR A 496 2.84 22.39 -6.57
C TYR A 496 1.98 23.59 -6.23
N VAL A 497 2.00 24.59 -7.10
CA VAL A 497 1.12 25.76 -7.06
C VAL A 497 0.48 25.88 -8.44
N PRO A 498 -0.85 25.93 -8.56
CA PRO A 498 -1.51 26.28 -9.81
C PRO A 498 -1.08 27.70 -10.23
N SER A 499 -0.21 27.80 -11.24
CA SER A 499 0.27 29.09 -11.75
C SER A 499 -0.52 29.46 -13.00
N LEU A 500 -1.65 30.14 -12.83
CA LEU A 500 -2.42 30.66 -13.95
C LEU A 500 -1.68 31.86 -14.60
N PRO A 501 -1.51 31.90 -15.93
CA PRO A 501 -0.88 33.03 -16.61
C PRO A 501 -1.54 34.35 -16.23
N LEU A 502 -0.72 35.40 -16.01
CA LEU A 502 -1.16 36.75 -15.63
C LEU A 502 -1.87 36.85 -14.26
N SER A 503 -1.78 35.81 -13.41
CA SER A 503 -2.29 35.85 -12.04
C SER A 503 -1.37 36.65 -11.11
N ARG A 504 -1.96 37.44 -10.21
CA ARG A 504 -1.24 38.08 -9.08
C ARG A 504 -0.57 37.05 -8.15
N GLU A 505 -0.95 35.78 -8.23
CA GLU A 505 -0.35 34.71 -7.44
C GLU A 505 1.12 34.46 -7.80
N ILE A 506 1.55 34.79 -9.02
CA ILE A 506 2.96 34.63 -9.44
C ILE A 506 3.86 35.56 -8.59
N GLU A 507 3.50 36.84 -8.48
CA GLU A 507 4.22 37.82 -7.68
C GLU A 507 4.17 37.47 -6.18
N LYS A 508 2.99 37.05 -5.69
CA LYS A 508 2.82 36.62 -4.29
C LYS A 508 3.69 35.41 -3.95
N LEU A 509 3.82 34.44 -4.86
CA LEU A 509 4.65 33.27 -4.66
C LEU A 509 6.13 33.66 -4.50
N GLU A 510 6.63 34.57 -5.34
CA GLU A 510 8.01 35.05 -5.24
C GLU A 510 8.26 35.82 -3.94
N GLN A 511 7.30 36.66 -3.51
CA GLN A 511 7.38 37.34 -2.22
C GLN A 511 7.39 36.32 -1.06
N LEU A 512 6.49 35.34 -1.11
CA LEU A 512 6.35 34.31 -0.08
C LEU A 512 7.63 33.46 0.06
N LYS A 513 8.28 33.10 -1.06
CA LYS A 513 9.58 32.39 -1.04
C LYS A 513 10.67 33.21 -0.36
N ARG A 514 10.74 34.52 -0.63
CA ARG A 514 11.73 35.41 0.02
C ARG A 514 11.46 35.53 1.52
N SER A 515 10.20 35.71 1.91
CA SER A 515 9.81 35.75 3.32
C SER A 515 10.08 34.42 4.04
N LEU A 516 9.89 33.29 3.37
CA LEU A 516 10.21 31.97 3.91
C LEU A 516 11.71 31.82 4.19
N ALA A 517 12.57 32.26 3.27
CA ALA A 517 14.02 32.23 3.48
C ALA A 517 14.42 33.04 4.71
N VAL A 518 13.86 34.25 4.88
CA VAL A 518 14.10 35.08 6.07
C VAL A 518 13.58 34.41 7.35
N TYR A 519 12.37 33.84 7.30
CA TYR A 519 11.78 33.12 8.43
C TYR A 519 12.65 31.93 8.89
N ARG A 520 13.22 31.17 7.94
CA ARG A 520 14.12 30.04 8.23
C ARG A 520 15.43 30.47 8.88
N LEU A 521 15.96 31.65 8.57
CA LEU A 521 17.16 32.20 9.22
C LEU A 521 16.91 32.62 10.67
N ALA A 522 15.71 33.11 10.96
CA ALA A 522 15.30 33.47 12.32
C ALA A 522 14.83 32.25 13.15
N PHE A 523 14.77 31.06 12.56
CA PHE A 523 14.20 29.88 13.20
C PHE A 523 15.05 29.41 14.37
N GLY A 524 14.41 29.13 15.51
CA GLY A 524 15.10 28.72 16.75
C GLY A 524 15.72 29.87 17.55
N GLN A 525 15.60 31.13 17.08
CA GLN A 525 16.11 32.31 17.79
C GLN A 525 15.05 32.89 18.75
N PRO A 526 15.46 33.49 19.89
CA PRO A 526 14.54 34.23 20.76
C PRO A 526 13.95 35.43 20.00
N ARG A 527 12.63 35.66 20.16
CA ARG A 527 11.87 36.71 19.42
C ARG A 527 12.00 36.61 17.91
N GLN A 528 11.73 35.42 17.38
CA GLN A 528 11.78 35.10 15.96
C GLN A 528 11.09 36.12 15.04
N ASP A 529 9.91 36.63 15.43
CA ASP A 529 9.16 37.60 14.62
C ASP A 529 9.90 38.94 14.49
N ASP A 530 10.49 39.43 15.58
CA ASP A 530 11.28 40.68 15.59
C ASP A 530 12.54 40.54 14.73
N LEU A 531 13.21 39.39 14.81
CA LEU A 531 14.39 39.09 14.01
C LEU A 531 14.05 38.94 12.52
N ALA A 532 12.96 38.26 12.19
CA ALA A 532 12.49 38.13 10.82
C ALA A 532 12.12 39.49 10.22
N ALA A 533 11.48 40.38 10.99
CA ALA A 533 11.19 41.75 10.58
C ALA A 533 12.48 42.55 10.31
N TYR A 534 13.45 42.50 11.23
CA TYR A 534 14.75 43.14 11.06
C TYR A 534 15.49 42.64 9.80
N LEU A 535 15.54 41.32 9.59
CA LEU A 535 16.20 40.71 8.43
C LEU A 535 15.50 41.06 7.11
N ALA A 536 14.17 41.27 7.11
CA ALA A 536 13.43 41.66 5.92
C ALA A 536 13.81 43.07 5.41
N ASP A 537 14.18 43.97 6.33
CA ASP A 537 14.57 45.36 6.03
C ASP A 537 16.03 45.49 5.55
N LEU A 538 16.84 44.45 5.68
CA LEU A 538 18.24 44.44 5.25
C LEU A 538 18.38 44.31 3.72
N SER A 539 19.45 44.91 3.17
CA SER A 539 19.86 44.68 1.78
C SER A 539 20.25 43.21 1.54
N ALA A 540 20.20 42.75 0.29
CA ALA A 540 20.48 41.35 -0.03
C ALA A 540 21.90 40.91 0.36
N SER A 541 22.90 41.78 0.20
CA SER A 541 24.29 41.53 0.60
C SER A 541 24.43 41.43 2.12
N ARG A 542 23.81 42.35 2.86
CA ARG A 542 23.88 42.34 4.33
C ARG A 542 23.11 41.17 4.95
N ARG A 543 22.02 40.72 4.30
CA ARG A 543 21.32 39.49 4.68
C ARG A 543 22.19 38.24 4.58
N LEU A 544 23.03 38.13 3.55
CA LEU A 544 23.93 36.98 3.41
C LEU A 544 24.97 36.92 4.53
N GLU A 545 25.58 38.07 4.85
CA GLU A 545 26.56 38.17 5.94
C GLU A 545 25.94 37.77 7.28
N VAL A 546 24.75 38.30 7.58
CA VAL A 546 24.04 38.00 8.83
C VAL A 546 23.50 36.56 8.84
N ALA A 547 23.15 35.99 7.69
CA ALA A 547 22.70 34.61 7.58
C ALA A 547 23.78 33.61 8.00
N ASP A 548 25.03 33.84 7.61
CA ASP A 548 26.16 32.98 8.00
C ASP A 548 26.45 33.08 9.52
N GLU A 549 26.25 34.25 10.13
CA GLU A 549 26.42 34.45 11.58
C GLU A 549 25.27 33.87 12.42
N LEU A 550 24.03 33.93 11.93
CA LEU A 550 22.83 33.50 12.66
C LEU A 550 22.43 32.05 12.42
N ARG A 551 22.99 31.40 11.40
CA ARG A 551 22.69 30.01 11.07
C ARG A 551 23.14 29.11 12.21
N ILE A 552 22.18 28.48 12.87
CA ILE A 552 22.45 27.38 13.79
C ILE A 552 22.85 26.18 12.94
N ASP A 553 24.15 25.86 12.89
CA ASP A 553 24.60 24.61 12.30
C ASP A 553 24.38 23.48 13.29
N LEU A 554 23.44 22.59 12.93
CA LEU A 554 23.14 21.38 13.71
C LEU A 554 24.00 20.18 13.25
N SER A 555 24.97 20.39 12.35
CA SER A 555 26.04 19.42 12.14
C SER A 555 26.97 19.39 13.36
N PRO A 556 27.37 18.21 13.86
CA PRO A 556 28.24 18.08 15.03
C PRO A 556 29.64 18.67 14.83
#